data_AF-B2UQF1-F1
#
_entry.id   AF-B2UQF1-F1
#
_cell.length_a   1.000
_cell.length_b   1.000
_cell.length_c   1.000
_cell.angle_alpha   90.00
_cell.angle_beta   90.00
_cell.angle_gamma   90.00
#
_symmetry.space_group_name_H-M   'P 1'
#
loop_
_entity.id
_entity.type
_entity.pdbx_description
1 polymer ?
#
loop_
_entity_poly.entity_id
_entity_poly.type
_entity_poly.pdbx_seq_one_letter_code
_entity_poly.pdbx_strand_id
1 'polypeptide(L)'
;MPAADAPCPEQAFNATALKWHTCAWLLLPVLVFLAGWMHWYAALPLMFLTAAGLAPRKRKEPQTRDSLPAFPLFTRSSFLALAAFAALMTLSGWGEWVNQHPDHIVRNACLRELVASPWPVIFPDGNMLVYNTGLWLIPALAGKLAGLDAARVLVVLWGAWGLFLAWLWLCVFSGRRSLLLALLMAAFGSLLNFQCWLGLDLFRLHYFGTAEQIMCSANASIPVLLFFIFLASGRMPLPWIPLLFAATAFYSPLAALGGLPLAACQWYRQWRGVPPLRDVLLHPSFSASVLLGVCFLLYYGTVNAPSSHMGMRPFYTHPGDFPLMATSFLLYALFCWRDFRRNPLFICTLATGLILPFFYVNGDVNDLLCKGSVPVMACLLAFLASSWTRHPGFRVWIWLLLAFGMAPRFNIPYYCCSSSALQAFLAPPASETEPSSFVSREWKQLFYTPQARRQDEWGRTMHHPEHRWYPYYSGTPRPWLRFIYRF
;
A
#
# COMPACT_ATOMS: atom_id res chain seq x y z
N MET A 1 -26.90 35.10 0.31
CA MET A 1 -27.61 33.87 -0.08
C MET A 1 -26.61 32.72 -0.15
N PRO A 2 -26.67 31.72 0.74
CA PRO A 2 -25.82 30.54 0.63
C PRO A 2 -26.29 29.73 -0.59
N ALA A 3 -25.38 29.50 -1.54
CA ALA A 3 -25.62 28.63 -2.67
C ALA A 3 -25.98 27.24 -2.14
N ALA A 4 -27.16 26.75 -2.55
CA ALA A 4 -27.64 25.43 -2.27
C ALA A 4 -26.55 24.39 -2.56
N ASP A 5 -26.32 23.50 -1.60
CA ASP A 5 -25.53 22.31 -1.75
C ASP A 5 -26.00 21.57 -3.01
N ALA A 6 -25.20 21.66 -4.10
CA ALA A 6 -25.42 20.83 -5.27
C ALA A 6 -25.41 19.38 -4.78
N PRO A 7 -26.41 18.55 -5.13
CA PRO A 7 -26.50 17.18 -4.65
C PRO A 7 -25.24 16.43 -5.08
N CYS A 8 -24.34 16.22 -4.13
CA CYS A 8 -23.15 15.43 -4.31
C CYS A 8 -23.62 14.00 -4.67
N PRO A 9 -23.02 13.30 -5.64
CA PRO A 9 -23.36 11.90 -5.96
C PRO A 9 -23.07 10.91 -4.80
N GLU A 10 -22.80 11.41 -3.60
CA GLU A 10 -22.39 10.74 -2.37
C GLU A 10 -23.44 9.79 -1.77
N GLN A 11 -24.59 9.56 -2.43
CA GLN A 11 -25.67 8.71 -1.90
C GLN A 11 -26.13 7.61 -2.87
N ALA A 12 -25.39 7.26 -3.92
CA ALA A 12 -25.90 6.35 -4.94
C ALA A 12 -26.02 4.86 -4.52
N PHE A 13 -25.30 4.39 -3.50
CA PHE A 13 -25.17 2.95 -3.21
C PHE A 13 -25.14 2.58 -1.71
N ASN A 14 -25.78 1.45 -1.39
CA ASN A 14 -25.62 0.76 -0.11
C ASN A 14 -24.36 -0.13 -0.14
N ALA A 15 -23.43 0.13 0.79
CA ALA A 15 -22.08 -0.45 0.81
C ALA A 15 -21.83 -1.40 2.01
N THR A 16 -22.86 -1.88 2.70
CA THR A 16 -22.71 -2.68 3.93
C THR A 16 -21.83 -3.92 3.73
N ALA A 17 -22.07 -4.70 2.67
CA ALA A 17 -21.24 -5.85 2.36
C ALA A 17 -19.77 -5.45 2.11
N LEU A 18 -19.54 -4.37 1.34
CA LEU A 18 -18.19 -3.88 1.03
C LEU A 18 -17.41 -3.47 2.29
N LYS A 19 -18.07 -2.82 3.26
CA LYS A 19 -17.49 -2.46 4.57
C LYS A 19 -16.94 -3.70 5.27
N TRP A 20 -17.76 -4.75 5.41
CA TRP A 20 -17.36 -5.98 6.09
C TRP A 20 -16.24 -6.72 5.37
N HIS A 21 -16.26 -6.81 4.03
CA HIS A 21 -15.19 -7.44 3.26
C HIS A 21 -13.86 -6.67 3.40
N THR A 22 -13.93 -5.33 3.45
CA THR A 22 -12.75 -4.48 3.65
C THR A 22 -12.18 -4.64 5.06
N CYS A 23 -13.04 -4.66 6.08
CA CYS A 23 -12.61 -4.91 7.46
C CYS A 23 -11.99 -6.29 7.62
N ALA A 24 -12.61 -7.33 7.05
CA ALA A 24 -12.08 -8.68 7.09
C ALA A 24 -10.70 -8.76 6.41
N TRP A 25 -10.55 -8.16 5.22
CA TRP A 25 -9.27 -8.19 4.51
C TRP A 25 -8.15 -7.47 5.28
N LEU A 26 -8.44 -6.33 5.91
CA LEU A 26 -7.46 -5.58 6.71
C LEU A 26 -7.11 -6.28 8.03
N LEU A 27 -8.06 -6.92 8.70
CA LEU A 27 -7.87 -7.49 10.03
C LEU A 27 -7.48 -8.97 10.05
N LEU A 28 -7.80 -9.75 9.00
CA LEU A 28 -7.50 -11.19 9.00
C LEU A 28 -5.99 -11.47 9.17
N PRO A 29 -5.07 -10.76 8.47
CA PRO A 29 -3.64 -10.93 8.72
C PRO A 29 -3.22 -10.53 10.13
N VAL A 30 -3.85 -9.51 10.72
CA VAL A 30 -3.60 -9.13 12.12
C VAL A 30 -4.00 -10.25 13.06
N LEU A 31 -5.18 -10.85 12.88
CA LEU A 31 -5.63 -11.96 13.73
C LEU A 31 -4.71 -13.18 13.61
N VAL A 32 -4.25 -13.50 12.39
CA VAL A 32 -3.26 -14.56 12.15
C VAL A 32 -1.93 -14.24 12.82
N PHE A 33 -1.48 -12.99 12.79
CA PHE A 33 -0.28 -12.56 13.51
C PHE A 33 -0.44 -12.76 15.02
N LEU A 34 -1.54 -12.29 15.63
CA LEU A 34 -1.80 -12.48 17.06
C LEU A 34 -1.79 -13.97 17.42
N ALA A 35 -2.42 -14.81 16.60
CA ALA A 35 -2.47 -16.26 16.82
C ALA A 35 -1.13 -16.98 16.55
N GLY A 36 -0.25 -16.43 15.72
CA GLY A 36 1.05 -17.04 15.38
C GLY A 36 2.20 -16.58 16.29
N TRP A 37 2.22 -15.31 16.68
CA TRP A 37 3.36 -14.68 17.38
C TRP A 37 3.13 -14.50 18.89
N MET A 38 1.90 -14.38 19.37
CA MET A 38 1.61 -14.06 20.78
C MET A 38 1.14 -15.28 21.58
N HIS A 39 1.42 -15.30 22.89
CA HIS A 39 0.87 -16.33 23.77
C HIS A 39 -0.66 -16.26 23.83
N TRP A 40 -1.33 -17.41 24.01
CA TRP A 40 -2.79 -17.51 23.96
C TRP A 40 -3.50 -16.57 24.94
N TYR A 41 -2.93 -16.36 26.13
CA TYR A 41 -3.50 -15.49 27.16
C TYR A 41 -3.41 -14.00 26.82
N ALA A 42 -2.51 -13.61 25.91
CA ALA A 42 -2.43 -12.24 25.39
C ALA A 42 -3.20 -12.10 24.06
N ALA A 43 -3.12 -13.11 23.21
CA ALA A 43 -3.76 -13.14 21.89
C ALA A 43 -5.30 -13.18 21.99
N LEU A 44 -5.88 -14.10 22.78
CA LEU A 44 -7.32 -14.29 22.84
C LEU A 44 -8.08 -13.05 23.35
N PRO A 45 -7.68 -12.37 24.45
CA PRO A 45 -8.34 -11.15 24.88
C PRO A 45 -8.26 -10.04 23.82
N LEU A 46 -7.12 -9.89 23.15
CA LEU A 46 -6.94 -8.86 22.13
C LEU A 46 -7.75 -9.15 20.86
N MET A 47 -7.85 -10.42 20.45
CA MET A 47 -8.73 -10.85 19.36
C MET A 47 -10.20 -10.61 19.71
N PHE A 48 -10.62 -10.97 20.93
CA PHE A 48 -11.98 -10.75 21.40
C PHE A 48 -12.32 -9.25 21.43
N LEU A 49 -11.41 -8.43 21.95
CA LEU A 49 -11.59 -6.98 22.00
C LEU A 49 -11.64 -6.35 20.60
N THR A 50 -10.84 -6.84 19.66
CA THR A 50 -10.88 -6.45 18.24
C THR A 50 -12.24 -6.79 17.62
N ALA A 51 -12.76 -7.99 17.86
CA ALA A 51 -14.08 -8.40 17.38
C ALA A 51 -15.21 -7.57 18.02
N ALA A 52 -15.15 -7.33 19.33
CA ALA A 52 -16.08 -6.46 20.05
C ALA A 52 -16.04 -5.01 19.53
N GLY A 53 -14.88 -4.53 19.10
CA GLY A 53 -14.71 -3.21 18.49
C GLY A 53 -15.39 -3.06 17.12
N LEU A 54 -15.65 -4.17 16.42
CA LEU A 54 -16.39 -4.18 15.16
C LEU A 54 -17.91 -4.32 15.36
N ALA A 55 -18.37 -4.68 16.56
CA ALA A 55 -19.78 -4.93 16.81
C ALA A 55 -20.62 -3.68 16.47
N PRO A 56 -21.73 -3.83 15.72
CA PRO A 56 -22.59 -2.71 15.39
C PRO A 56 -23.15 -2.13 16.69
N ARG A 57 -23.02 -0.80 16.86
CA ARG A 57 -23.70 -0.12 17.96
C ARG A 57 -25.21 -0.26 17.74
N LYS A 58 -25.96 -0.62 18.79
CA LYS A 58 -27.44 -0.55 18.83
C LYS A 58 -27.96 0.90 18.78
N ARG A 59 -27.33 1.78 17.98
CA ARG A 59 -27.98 3.02 17.60
C ARG A 59 -28.92 2.67 16.46
N LYS A 60 -30.15 3.14 16.55
CA LYS A 60 -30.98 3.38 15.37
C LYS A 60 -30.14 4.28 14.47
N GLU A 61 -29.40 3.66 13.54
CA GLU A 61 -28.94 4.36 12.35
C GLU A 61 -30.22 5.01 11.82
N PRO A 62 -30.27 6.35 11.65
CA PRO A 62 -31.44 6.95 11.05
C PRO A 62 -31.70 6.14 9.79
N GLN A 63 -32.88 5.53 9.69
CA GLN A 63 -33.31 4.80 8.50
C GLN A 63 -33.29 5.82 7.36
N THR A 64 -32.14 6.04 6.75
CA THR A 64 -32.00 6.83 5.56
C THR A 64 -32.53 5.98 4.43
N ARG A 65 -33.86 6.05 4.31
CA ARG A 65 -34.69 5.72 3.16
C ARG A 65 -34.40 4.36 2.53
N ASP A 66 -35.34 3.46 2.74
CA ASP A 66 -35.65 2.36 1.84
C ASP A 66 -35.68 2.87 0.39
N SER A 67 -34.57 2.74 -0.36
CA SER A 67 -34.54 2.84 -1.84
C SER A 67 -33.13 2.90 -2.48
N LEU A 68 -32.02 2.91 -1.74
CA LEU A 68 -30.70 2.91 -2.40
C LEU A 68 -30.32 1.52 -2.92
N PRO A 69 -29.91 1.38 -4.20
CA PRO A 69 -29.48 0.09 -4.72
C PRO A 69 -28.23 -0.40 -3.97
N ALA A 70 -28.24 -1.68 -3.60
CA ALA A 70 -27.06 -2.34 -3.06
C ALA A 70 -25.92 -2.26 -4.08
N PHE A 71 -24.69 -2.03 -3.61
CA PHE A 71 -23.52 -2.08 -4.48
C PHE A 71 -23.18 -3.54 -4.79
N PRO A 72 -23.41 -4.05 -6.02
CA PRO A 72 -23.20 -5.45 -6.31
C PRO A 72 -21.69 -5.73 -6.36
N LEU A 73 -21.17 -6.51 -5.40
CA LEU A 73 -19.74 -6.85 -5.35
C LEU A 73 -19.30 -7.63 -6.58
N PHE A 74 -20.14 -8.52 -7.11
CA PHE A 74 -19.82 -9.38 -8.24
C PHE A 74 -20.75 -9.09 -9.42
N THR A 75 -20.24 -8.36 -10.42
CA THR A 75 -20.87 -8.24 -11.74
C THR A 75 -19.83 -8.52 -12.83
N ARG A 76 -20.23 -8.59 -14.09
CA ARG A 76 -19.30 -8.78 -15.22
C ARG A 76 -18.13 -7.79 -15.22
N SER A 77 -18.37 -6.51 -14.92
CA SER A 77 -17.30 -5.51 -14.81
C SER A 77 -16.43 -5.70 -13.56
N SER A 78 -16.95 -6.29 -12.47
CA SER A 78 -16.11 -6.66 -11.32
C SER A 78 -15.10 -7.72 -11.72
N PHE A 79 -15.55 -8.76 -12.42
CA PHE A 79 -14.67 -9.86 -12.82
C PHE A 79 -13.57 -9.37 -13.75
N LEU A 80 -13.87 -8.45 -14.68
CA LEU A 80 -12.85 -7.86 -15.53
C LEU A 80 -11.85 -6.99 -14.74
N ALA A 81 -12.31 -6.18 -13.78
CA ALA A 81 -11.43 -5.40 -12.91
C ALA A 81 -10.55 -6.32 -12.04
N LEU A 82 -11.13 -7.37 -11.45
CA LEU A 82 -10.40 -8.34 -10.64
C LEU A 82 -9.36 -9.10 -11.47
N ALA A 83 -9.72 -9.54 -12.68
CA ALA A 83 -8.78 -10.17 -13.61
C ALA A 83 -7.65 -9.22 -14.01
N ALA A 84 -7.96 -7.94 -14.26
CA ALA A 84 -6.96 -6.93 -14.55
C ALA A 84 -6.01 -6.68 -13.35
N PHE A 85 -6.51 -6.69 -12.11
CA PHE A 85 -5.65 -6.57 -10.93
C PHE A 85 -4.84 -7.84 -10.66
N ALA A 86 -5.36 -9.03 -10.95
CA ALA A 86 -4.59 -10.27 -10.88
C ALA A 86 -3.46 -10.28 -11.93
N ALA A 87 -3.76 -9.82 -13.15
CA ALA A 87 -2.76 -9.62 -14.20
C ALA A 87 -1.72 -8.57 -13.76
N LEU A 88 -2.14 -7.44 -13.18
CA LEU A 88 -1.24 -6.43 -12.67
C LEU A 88 -0.30 -6.99 -11.60
N MET A 89 -0.83 -7.69 -10.59
CA MET A 89 -0.02 -8.33 -9.54
C MET A 89 1.00 -9.32 -10.13
N THR A 90 0.55 -10.16 -11.06
CA THR A 90 1.40 -11.15 -11.73
C THR A 90 2.50 -10.47 -12.55
N LEU A 91 2.15 -9.52 -13.41
CA LEU A 91 3.09 -8.77 -14.25
C LEU A 91 4.02 -7.86 -13.44
N SER A 92 3.64 -7.50 -12.22
CA SER A 92 4.51 -6.80 -11.26
C SER A 92 5.49 -7.73 -10.55
N GLY A 93 5.52 -9.03 -10.84
CA GLY A 93 6.47 -9.98 -10.26
C GLY A 93 5.94 -10.76 -9.06
N TRP A 94 4.74 -10.51 -8.56
CA TRP A 94 4.21 -11.27 -7.42
C TRP A 94 3.87 -12.70 -7.85
N GLY A 95 4.28 -13.69 -7.04
CA GLY A 95 4.12 -15.12 -7.35
C GLY A 95 5.32 -15.80 -8.01
N GLU A 96 6.38 -15.04 -8.34
CA GLU A 96 7.64 -15.57 -8.93
C GLU A 96 7.49 -16.20 -10.33
N TRP A 97 6.44 -15.83 -11.10
CA TRP A 97 6.20 -16.37 -12.45
C TRP A 97 6.76 -15.52 -13.60
N VAL A 98 7.18 -14.30 -13.30
CA VAL A 98 7.79 -13.37 -14.27
C VAL A 98 9.07 -12.80 -13.66
N ASN A 99 9.92 -12.19 -14.48
CA ASN A 99 11.13 -11.51 -14.00
C ASN A 99 10.79 -10.47 -12.93
N GLN A 100 11.60 -10.29 -11.90
CA GLN A 100 11.19 -9.43 -10.79
C GLN A 100 12.16 -8.27 -10.57
N HIS A 101 11.62 -7.14 -10.12
CA HIS A 101 12.44 -6.03 -9.61
C HIS A 101 13.35 -6.54 -8.46
N PRO A 102 14.57 -6.01 -8.27
CA PRO A 102 15.51 -6.45 -7.21
C PRO A 102 14.91 -6.51 -5.80
N ASP A 103 13.95 -5.62 -5.50
CA ASP A 103 13.16 -5.66 -4.25
C ASP A 103 12.52 -7.03 -3.95
N HIS A 104 12.16 -7.80 -4.98
CA HIS A 104 11.53 -9.11 -4.77
C HIS A 104 12.45 -10.13 -4.13
N ILE A 105 13.78 -9.96 -4.16
CA ILE A 105 14.74 -10.86 -3.53
C ILE A 105 14.36 -11.06 -2.05
N VAL A 106 14.20 -9.97 -1.31
CA VAL A 106 13.82 -9.99 0.11
C VAL A 106 12.39 -10.52 0.30
N ARG A 107 11.48 -10.19 -0.62
CA ARG A 107 10.05 -10.49 -0.50
C ARG A 107 9.76 -11.97 -0.71
N ASN A 108 10.42 -12.58 -1.68
CA ASN A 108 10.32 -14.02 -1.93
C ASN A 108 10.96 -14.81 -0.79
N ALA A 109 12.13 -14.37 -0.31
CA ALA A 109 12.78 -14.98 0.84
C ALA A 109 11.87 -14.91 2.09
N CYS A 110 11.26 -13.75 2.36
CA CYS A 110 10.27 -13.59 3.42
C CYS A 110 9.09 -14.58 3.30
N LEU A 111 8.50 -14.72 2.11
CA LEU A 111 7.41 -15.67 1.89
C LEU A 111 7.84 -17.12 2.14
N ARG A 112 9.02 -17.51 1.64
CA ARG A 112 9.58 -18.85 1.81
C ARG A 112 9.83 -19.17 3.28
N GLU A 113 10.43 -18.25 4.02
CA GLU A 113 10.65 -18.39 5.47
C GLU A 113 9.34 -18.49 6.24
N LEU A 114 8.35 -17.65 5.92
CA LEU A 114 7.03 -17.72 6.57
C LEU A 114 6.34 -19.06 6.31
N VAL A 115 6.55 -19.69 5.15
CA VAL A 115 5.99 -21.00 4.83
C VAL A 115 6.77 -22.12 5.53
N ALA A 116 8.10 -22.14 5.40
CA ALA A 116 8.96 -23.23 5.86
C ALA A 116 9.15 -23.27 7.39
N SER A 117 9.33 -22.12 8.03
CA SER A 117 9.73 -22.04 9.44
C SER A 117 8.52 -21.95 10.38
N PRO A 118 8.58 -22.48 11.62
CA PRO A 118 7.49 -22.32 12.59
C PRO A 118 7.23 -20.84 12.90
N TRP A 119 6.04 -20.52 13.41
CA TRP A 119 5.69 -19.16 13.82
C TRP A 119 5.77 -19.03 15.35
N PRO A 120 6.41 -17.97 15.89
CA PRO A 120 7.16 -16.92 15.19
C PRO A 120 8.43 -17.45 14.49
N VAL A 121 8.83 -16.83 13.37
CA VAL A 121 10.03 -17.24 12.63
C VAL A 121 11.27 -16.78 13.40
N ILE A 122 12.05 -17.75 13.90
CA ILE A 122 13.31 -17.54 14.63
C ILE A 122 14.44 -18.14 13.78
N PHE A 123 15.46 -17.34 13.55
CA PHE A 123 16.65 -17.70 12.80
C PHE A 123 17.66 -18.47 13.68
N PRO A 124 18.64 -19.20 13.09
CA PRO A 124 19.60 -20.01 13.84
C PRO A 124 20.47 -19.25 14.87
N ASP A 125 20.61 -17.94 14.70
CA ASP A 125 21.32 -17.03 15.62
C ASP A 125 20.47 -16.55 16.81
N GLY A 126 19.20 -16.97 16.88
CA GLY A 126 18.25 -16.56 17.91
C GLY A 126 17.53 -15.23 17.61
N ASN A 127 17.84 -14.56 16.51
CA ASN A 127 17.07 -13.40 16.06
C ASN A 127 15.75 -13.84 15.45
N MET A 128 14.73 -13.01 15.52
CA MET A 128 13.44 -13.26 14.88
C MET A 128 13.24 -12.43 13.62
N LEU A 129 12.39 -12.90 12.71
CA LEU A 129 11.94 -12.13 11.55
C LEU A 129 11.08 -10.95 12.01
N VAL A 130 11.55 -9.73 11.78
CA VAL A 130 10.81 -8.48 12.03
C VAL A 130 10.71 -7.71 10.73
N TYR A 131 9.55 -7.82 10.09
CA TYR A 131 9.26 -7.13 8.85
C TYR A 131 7.76 -6.85 8.70
N ASN A 132 7.41 -6.09 7.66
CA ASN A 132 6.05 -5.73 7.24
C ASN A 132 5.32 -6.95 6.65
N THR A 133 5.11 -8.00 7.45
CA THR A 133 4.69 -9.33 7.00
C THR A 133 3.20 -9.44 6.66
N GLY A 134 2.39 -8.41 6.95
CA GLY A 134 0.93 -8.49 6.91
C GLY A 134 0.33 -9.04 5.61
N LEU A 135 0.79 -8.60 4.43
CA LEU A 135 0.24 -9.10 3.16
C LEU A 135 0.52 -10.61 2.94
N TRP A 136 1.62 -11.13 3.48
CA TRP A 136 2.04 -12.52 3.28
C TRP A 136 1.44 -13.49 4.27
N LEU A 137 0.89 -13.05 5.41
CA LEU A 137 0.45 -14.01 6.45
C LEU A 137 -0.66 -14.95 6.00
N ILE A 138 -1.66 -14.46 5.25
CA ILE A 138 -2.74 -15.31 4.72
C ILE A 138 -2.20 -16.25 3.62
N PRO A 139 -1.45 -15.76 2.62
CA PRO A 139 -0.74 -16.62 1.69
C PRO A 139 0.16 -17.67 2.34
N ALA A 140 0.95 -17.29 3.34
CA ALA A 140 1.87 -18.18 4.02
C ALA A 140 1.15 -19.22 4.87
N LEU A 141 0.01 -18.89 5.49
CA LEU A 141 -0.84 -19.86 6.16
C LEU A 141 -1.35 -20.94 5.19
N ALA A 142 -1.81 -20.54 4.01
CA ALA A 142 -2.17 -21.51 2.97
C ALA A 142 -0.94 -22.32 2.50
N GLY A 143 0.22 -21.68 2.42
CA GLY A 143 1.47 -22.35 2.09
C GLY A 143 1.91 -23.39 3.12
N LYS A 144 1.64 -23.16 4.41
CA LYS A 144 1.88 -24.17 5.45
C LYS A 144 1.01 -25.41 5.30
N LEU A 145 -0.18 -25.26 4.73
CA LEU A 145 -1.14 -26.36 4.56
C LEU A 145 -0.98 -27.09 3.22
N ALA A 146 -0.59 -26.37 2.16
CA ALA A 146 -0.61 -26.88 0.78
C ALA A 146 0.71 -26.67 0.00
N GLY A 147 1.77 -26.19 0.65
CA GLY A 147 3.09 -25.98 0.06
C GLY A 147 3.30 -24.59 -0.55
N LEU A 148 4.54 -24.29 -0.93
CA LEU A 148 4.97 -22.95 -1.37
C LEU A 148 4.20 -22.44 -2.59
N ASP A 149 3.82 -23.33 -3.52
CA ASP A 149 3.09 -22.92 -4.73
C ASP A 149 1.67 -22.41 -4.41
N ALA A 150 1.01 -22.97 -3.39
CA ALA A 150 -0.26 -22.44 -2.91
C ALA A 150 -0.09 -21.02 -2.35
N ALA A 151 1.02 -20.75 -1.66
CA ALA A 151 1.33 -19.42 -1.15
C ALA A 151 1.60 -18.40 -2.27
N ARG A 152 2.29 -18.82 -3.34
CA ARG A 152 2.56 -17.99 -4.53
C ARG A 152 1.29 -17.61 -5.27
N VAL A 153 0.37 -18.56 -5.45
CA VAL A 153 -0.94 -18.27 -6.04
C VAL A 153 -1.74 -17.34 -5.14
N LEU A 154 -1.79 -17.64 -3.84
CA LEU A 154 -2.65 -16.90 -2.93
C LEU A 154 -2.13 -15.48 -2.67
N VAL A 155 -0.83 -15.20 -2.72
CA VAL A 155 -0.33 -13.81 -2.57
C VAL A 155 -0.79 -12.91 -3.72
N VAL A 156 -0.85 -13.44 -4.94
CA VAL A 156 -1.37 -12.71 -6.11
C VAL A 156 -2.87 -12.47 -5.96
N LEU A 157 -3.63 -13.51 -5.63
CA LEU A 157 -5.09 -13.40 -5.46
C LEU A 157 -5.47 -12.49 -4.29
N TRP A 158 -4.75 -12.58 -3.17
CA TRP A 158 -4.98 -11.77 -1.97
C TRP A 158 -4.68 -10.29 -2.22
N GLY A 159 -3.57 -9.98 -2.89
CA GLY A 159 -3.23 -8.61 -3.30
C GLY A 159 -4.22 -8.06 -4.33
N ALA A 160 -4.58 -8.84 -5.34
CA ALA A 160 -5.59 -8.47 -6.34
C ALA A 160 -6.95 -8.19 -5.70
N TRP A 161 -7.33 -8.97 -4.68
CA TRP A 161 -8.54 -8.74 -3.91
C TRP A 161 -8.49 -7.43 -3.12
N GLY A 162 -7.36 -7.09 -2.49
CA GLY A 162 -7.16 -5.80 -1.82
C GLY A 162 -7.30 -4.61 -2.78
N LEU A 163 -6.67 -4.68 -3.96
CA LEU A 163 -6.81 -3.66 -5.01
C LEU A 163 -8.25 -3.57 -5.54
N PHE A 164 -8.91 -4.71 -5.71
CA PHE A 164 -10.30 -4.78 -6.12
C PHE A 164 -11.22 -4.06 -5.12
N LEU A 165 -11.06 -4.32 -3.82
CA LEU A 165 -11.80 -3.62 -2.77
C LEU A 165 -11.52 -2.10 -2.79
N ALA A 166 -10.28 -1.69 -3.03
CA ALA A 166 -9.91 -0.28 -3.15
C ALA A 166 -10.59 0.38 -4.35
N TRP A 167 -10.65 -0.30 -5.50
CA TRP A 167 -11.39 0.15 -6.68
C TRP A 167 -12.91 0.26 -6.43
N LEU A 168 -13.51 -0.68 -5.69
CA LEU A 168 -14.92 -0.57 -5.33
C LEU A 168 -15.17 0.66 -4.46
N TRP A 169 -14.30 0.95 -3.48
CA TRP A 169 -14.41 2.19 -2.69
C TRP A 169 -14.19 3.45 -3.53
N LEU A 170 -13.30 3.40 -4.52
CA LEU A 170 -13.10 4.49 -5.48
C LEU A 170 -14.37 4.74 -6.31
N CYS A 171 -15.06 3.68 -6.74
CA CYS A 171 -16.35 3.78 -7.42
C CYS A 171 -17.44 4.35 -6.51
N VAL A 172 -17.48 3.94 -5.23
CA VAL A 172 -18.42 4.47 -4.23
C VAL A 172 -18.18 5.96 -4.01
N PHE A 173 -16.93 6.38 -3.80
CA PHE A 173 -16.59 7.77 -3.58
C PHE A 173 -16.88 8.65 -4.80
N SER A 174 -16.61 8.13 -6.00
CA SER A 174 -16.90 8.84 -7.25
C SER A 174 -18.38 8.80 -7.65
N GLY A 175 -19.21 8.02 -6.96
CA GLY A 175 -20.63 7.82 -7.27
C GLY A 175 -20.89 7.10 -8.60
N ARG A 176 -19.85 6.54 -9.24
CA ARG A 176 -19.95 5.85 -10.53
C ARG A 176 -19.07 4.62 -10.56
N ARG A 177 -19.65 3.50 -10.97
CA ARG A 177 -18.91 2.28 -11.26
C ARG A 177 -18.34 2.32 -12.67
N SER A 178 -17.02 2.24 -12.81
CA SER A 178 -16.35 2.33 -14.12
C SER A 178 -15.00 1.59 -14.10
N LEU A 179 -14.73 0.83 -15.17
CA LEU A 179 -13.41 0.23 -15.40
C LEU A 179 -12.33 1.29 -15.65
N LEU A 180 -12.72 2.47 -16.15
CA LEU A 180 -11.79 3.59 -16.30
C LEU A 180 -11.26 4.09 -14.95
N LEU A 181 -12.01 3.88 -13.85
CA LEU A 181 -11.49 4.16 -12.51
C LEU A 181 -10.46 3.12 -12.04
N ALA A 182 -10.56 1.87 -12.51
CA ALA A 182 -9.52 0.87 -12.26
C ALA A 182 -8.24 1.22 -13.01
N LEU A 183 -8.38 1.64 -14.27
CA LEU A 183 -7.26 2.15 -15.08
C LEU A 183 -6.66 3.42 -14.45
N LEU A 184 -7.49 4.34 -13.98
CA LEU A 184 -7.06 5.56 -13.28
C LEU A 184 -6.22 5.19 -12.05
N MET A 185 -6.71 4.26 -11.21
CA MET A 185 -5.99 3.79 -10.03
C MET A 185 -4.64 3.16 -10.39
N ALA A 186 -4.59 2.31 -11.42
CA ALA A 186 -3.35 1.66 -11.85
C ALA A 186 -2.33 2.66 -12.43
N ALA A 187 -2.78 3.65 -13.21
CA ALA A 187 -1.92 4.65 -13.84
C ALA A 187 -1.49 5.79 -12.91
N PHE A 188 -2.23 6.02 -11.81
CA PHE A 188 -2.01 7.14 -10.90
C PHE A 188 -0.61 7.12 -10.29
N GLY A 189 0.08 8.27 -10.33
CA GLY A 189 1.42 8.43 -9.77
C GLY A 189 2.11 9.70 -10.23
N SER A 190 3.35 9.90 -9.78
CA SER A 190 4.20 11.02 -10.21
C SER A 190 4.41 11.08 -11.72
N LEU A 191 4.73 12.24 -12.28
CA LEU A 191 5.05 12.36 -13.71
C LEU A 191 6.49 11.91 -14.00
N LEU A 192 6.81 10.64 -13.71
CA LEU A 192 8.19 10.16 -13.65
C LEU A 192 8.99 10.40 -14.94
N ASN A 193 8.44 10.11 -16.13
CA ASN A 193 9.15 10.42 -17.38
C ASN A 193 9.50 11.89 -17.49
N PHE A 194 8.55 12.75 -17.14
CA PHE A 194 8.72 14.18 -17.24
C PHE A 194 9.78 14.66 -16.25
N GLN A 195 9.80 14.09 -15.04
CA GLN A 195 10.85 14.35 -14.05
C GLN A 195 12.23 13.89 -14.53
N CYS A 196 12.33 12.71 -15.13
CA CYS A 196 13.57 12.20 -15.73
C CYS A 196 14.03 13.05 -16.91
N TRP A 197 13.11 13.46 -17.79
CA TRP A 197 13.40 14.31 -18.95
C TRP A 197 13.94 15.68 -18.54
N LEU A 198 13.47 16.21 -17.40
CA LEU A 198 13.98 17.42 -16.79
C LEU A 198 15.30 17.23 -16.00
N GLY A 199 15.83 16.01 -15.93
CA GLY A 199 17.06 15.70 -15.21
C GLY A 199 16.95 15.92 -13.70
N LEU A 200 15.75 15.76 -13.13
CA LEU A 200 15.52 15.98 -11.70
C LEU A 200 16.09 14.83 -10.87
N ASP A 201 16.68 15.16 -9.73
CA ASP A 201 17.21 14.18 -8.79
C ASP A 201 16.08 13.51 -7.99
N LEU A 202 15.58 12.40 -8.54
CA LEU A 202 14.48 11.62 -7.97
C LEU A 202 14.78 11.12 -6.55
N PHE A 203 16.05 10.89 -6.20
CA PHE A 203 16.43 10.37 -4.87
C PHE A 203 16.15 11.37 -3.75
N ARG A 204 16.02 12.67 -4.07
CA ARG A 204 15.69 13.72 -3.09
C ARG A 204 14.23 13.67 -2.65
N LEU A 205 13.31 13.62 -3.61
CA LEU A 205 11.86 13.70 -3.38
C LEU A 205 11.12 12.73 -4.29
N HIS A 206 11.04 11.47 -3.88
CA HIS A 206 10.34 10.45 -4.65
C HIS A 206 8.98 10.11 -4.06
N TYR A 207 7.92 10.46 -4.78
CA TYR A 207 6.55 10.06 -4.48
C TYR A 207 6.19 8.89 -5.39
N PHE A 208 6.12 7.69 -4.83
CA PHE A 208 5.80 6.51 -5.61
C PHE A 208 4.35 6.53 -6.09
N GLY A 209 4.17 6.27 -7.39
CA GLY A 209 2.85 6.01 -7.98
C GLY A 209 2.29 4.64 -7.64
N THR A 210 1.00 4.39 -7.88
CA THR A 210 0.34 3.11 -7.57
C THR A 210 1.06 1.92 -8.20
N ALA A 211 1.40 1.99 -9.49
CA ALA A 211 2.09 0.90 -10.18
C ALA A 211 3.48 0.58 -9.58
N GLU A 212 4.25 1.63 -9.27
CA GLU A 212 5.57 1.49 -8.65
C GLU A 212 5.46 0.97 -7.21
N GLN A 213 4.44 1.42 -6.46
CA GLN A 213 4.13 0.89 -5.14
C GLN A 213 3.70 -0.57 -5.18
N ILE A 214 2.98 -1.03 -6.22
CA ILE A 214 2.61 -2.44 -6.37
C ILE A 214 3.84 -3.26 -6.75
N MET A 215 4.68 -2.78 -7.67
CA MET A 215 5.91 -3.47 -8.06
C MET A 215 6.88 -3.57 -6.88
N CYS A 216 7.20 -2.44 -6.25
CA CYS A 216 8.21 -2.42 -5.21
C CYS A 216 7.61 -2.79 -3.86
N SER A 217 6.45 -2.31 -3.42
CA SER A 217 6.04 -2.39 -2.01
C SER A 217 4.57 -2.77 -1.76
N ALA A 218 4.00 -3.69 -2.57
CA ALA A 218 2.58 -4.06 -2.47
C ALA A 218 2.16 -4.49 -1.05
N ASN A 219 3.07 -5.12 -0.32
CA ASN A 219 2.85 -5.57 1.06
C ASN A 219 2.50 -4.43 2.03
N ALA A 220 3.03 -3.24 1.77
CA ALA A 220 2.76 -2.04 2.54
C ALA A 220 1.67 -1.18 1.87
N SER A 221 1.68 -1.06 0.54
CA SER A 221 0.90 -0.05 -0.18
C SER A 221 -0.57 -0.42 -0.38
N ILE A 222 -0.89 -1.66 -0.75
CA ILE A 222 -2.27 -2.12 -0.95
C ILE A 222 -3.17 -1.89 0.29
N PRO A 223 -2.78 -2.32 1.51
CA PRO A 223 -3.61 -2.10 2.71
C PRO A 223 -3.79 -0.63 3.04
N VAL A 224 -2.75 0.18 2.84
CA VAL A 224 -2.79 1.63 3.10
C VAL A 224 -3.68 2.32 2.08
N LEU A 225 -3.53 2.01 0.80
CA LEU A 225 -4.38 2.49 -0.30
C LEU A 225 -5.85 2.18 -0.01
N LEU A 226 -6.16 0.92 0.31
CA LEU A 226 -7.51 0.47 0.65
C LEU A 226 -8.08 1.25 1.84
N PHE A 227 -7.32 1.35 2.94
CA PHE A 227 -7.75 2.06 4.14
C PHE A 227 -8.03 3.54 3.86
N PHE A 228 -7.12 4.25 3.20
CA PHE A 228 -7.26 5.70 2.99
C PHE A 228 -8.30 6.07 1.93
N ILE A 229 -8.53 5.24 0.90
CA ILE A 229 -9.67 5.42 -0.01
C ILE A 229 -10.99 5.16 0.73
N PHE A 230 -11.06 4.14 1.58
CA PHE A 230 -12.24 3.89 2.41
C PHE A 230 -12.46 5.02 3.43
N LEU A 231 -11.41 5.56 4.03
CA LEU A 231 -11.45 6.71 4.94
C LEU A 231 -12.00 7.95 4.22
N ALA A 232 -11.48 8.24 3.02
CA ALA A 232 -11.90 9.36 2.17
C ALA A 232 -13.37 9.25 1.75
N SER A 233 -13.88 8.02 1.58
CA SER A 233 -15.29 7.77 1.27
C SER A 233 -16.28 8.34 2.29
N GLY A 234 -15.83 8.59 3.52
CA GLY A 234 -16.69 9.03 4.64
C GLY A 234 -17.69 7.98 5.12
N ARG A 235 -17.66 6.75 4.57
CA ARG A 235 -18.58 5.66 4.91
C ARG A 235 -18.09 4.77 6.06
N MET A 236 -16.84 4.96 6.51
CA MET A 236 -16.25 4.23 7.63
C MET A 236 -16.90 4.69 8.94
N PRO A 237 -17.44 3.75 9.77
CA PRO A 237 -17.96 4.09 11.08
C PRO A 237 -16.89 4.71 11.99
N LEU A 238 -17.27 5.74 12.74
CA LEU A 238 -16.36 6.47 13.65
C LEU A 238 -15.52 5.54 14.56
N PRO A 239 -16.08 4.49 15.21
CA PRO A 239 -15.29 3.63 16.08
C PRO A 239 -14.29 2.75 15.32
N TRP A 240 -14.51 2.49 14.03
CA TRP A 240 -13.65 1.64 13.21
C TRP A 240 -12.40 2.37 12.72
N ILE A 241 -12.43 3.70 12.62
CA ILE A 241 -11.26 4.50 12.16
C ILE A 241 -10.00 4.20 12.96
N PRO A 242 -9.95 4.38 14.31
CA PRO A 242 -8.73 4.14 15.07
C PRO A 242 -8.32 2.65 15.00
N LEU A 243 -9.28 1.73 15.11
CA LEU A 243 -9.03 0.29 15.06
C LEU A 243 -8.37 -0.16 13.75
N LEU A 244 -8.96 0.22 12.61
CA LEU A 244 -8.44 -0.13 11.29
C LEU A 244 -7.16 0.64 10.97
N PHE A 245 -7.00 1.87 11.47
CA PHE A 245 -5.75 2.61 11.36
C PHE A 245 -4.61 1.91 12.12
N ALA A 246 -4.85 1.43 13.33
CA ALA A 246 -3.87 0.63 14.07
C ALA A 246 -3.47 -0.65 13.30
N ALA A 247 -4.42 -1.28 12.60
CA ALA A 247 -4.11 -2.41 11.72
C ALA A 247 -3.19 -2.01 10.55
N THR A 248 -3.30 -0.79 9.99
CA THR A 248 -2.36 -0.34 8.94
C THR A 248 -0.91 -0.25 9.41
N ALA A 249 -0.67 0.02 10.70
CA ALA A 249 0.68 0.04 11.27
C ALA A 249 1.35 -1.34 11.23
N PHE A 250 0.57 -2.43 11.25
CA PHE A 250 1.09 -3.77 11.07
C PHE A 250 1.61 -4.01 9.65
N TYR A 251 0.94 -3.46 8.63
CA TYR A 251 1.40 -3.58 7.24
C TYR A 251 2.53 -2.62 6.91
N SER A 252 2.53 -1.42 7.51
CA SER A 252 3.59 -0.44 7.30
C SER A 252 3.58 0.64 8.40
N PRO A 253 4.51 0.58 9.37
CA PRO A 253 4.65 1.59 10.41
C PRO A 253 4.89 3.00 9.84
N LEU A 254 5.72 3.11 8.79
CA LEU A 254 6.02 4.39 8.15
C LEU A 254 4.80 4.99 7.42
N ALA A 255 3.96 4.15 6.80
CA ALA A 255 2.72 4.62 6.21
C ALA A 255 1.69 5.04 7.26
N ALA A 256 1.62 4.33 8.39
CA ALA A 256 0.81 4.76 9.54
C ALA A 256 1.28 6.13 10.06
N LEU A 257 2.59 6.34 10.26
CA LEU A 257 3.13 7.64 10.68
C LEU A 257 2.76 8.77 9.71
N GLY A 258 2.95 8.58 8.40
CA GLY A 258 2.58 9.59 7.40
C GLY A 258 1.07 9.78 7.24
N GLY A 259 0.27 8.77 7.55
CA GLY A 259 -1.19 8.81 7.47
C GLY A 259 -1.89 9.31 8.73
N LEU A 260 -1.18 9.45 9.85
CA LEU A 260 -1.73 9.86 11.15
C LEU A 260 -2.50 11.19 11.08
N PRO A 261 -1.98 12.27 10.43
CA PRO A 261 -2.72 13.52 10.31
C PRO A 261 -4.06 13.36 9.60
N LEU A 262 -4.12 12.51 8.57
CA LEU A 262 -5.33 12.27 7.77
C LEU A 262 -6.37 11.47 8.55
N ALA A 263 -5.94 10.40 9.23
CA ALA A 263 -6.80 9.60 10.08
C ALA A 263 -7.36 10.42 11.25
N ALA A 264 -6.52 11.22 11.91
CA ALA A 264 -6.91 12.12 12.99
C ALA A 264 -7.87 13.22 12.50
N CYS A 265 -7.59 13.84 11.35
CA CYS A 265 -8.45 14.84 10.74
C CYS A 265 -9.85 14.28 10.47
N GLN A 266 -9.93 13.09 9.87
CA GLN A 266 -11.21 12.46 9.56
C GLN A 266 -11.96 12.02 10.82
N TRP A 267 -11.26 11.41 11.78
CA TRP A 267 -11.84 11.00 13.06
C TRP A 267 -12.41 12.20 13.82
N TYR A 268 -11.63 13.28 13.92
CA TYR A 268 -12.06 14.53 14.55
C TYR A 268 -13.28 15.15 13.84
N ARG A 269 -13.27 15.16 12.51
CA ARG A 269 -14.39 15.67 11.70
C ARG A 269 -15.68 14.90 11.94
N GLN A 270 -15.62 13.57 11.98
CA GLN A 270 -16.78 12.73 12.26
C GLN A 270 -17.22 12.83 13.72
N TRP A 271 -16.27 12.93 14.66
CA TRP A 271 -16.57 13.05 16.09
C TRP A 271 -17.28 14.37 16.43
N ARG A 272 -16.89 15.50 15.81
CA ARG A 272 -17.57 16.79 16.01
C ARG A 272 -19.09 16.75 15.75
N GLY A 273 -19.61 15.72 15.06
CA GLY A 273 -21.04 15.52 14.80
C GLY A 273 -21.75 14.53 15.74
N VAL A 274 -21.11 14.01 16.80
CA VAL A 274 -21.60 12.89 17.63
C VAL A 274 -21.47 13.24 19.14
N PRO A 275 -22.33 12.73 20.06
CA PRO A 275 -22.35 13.16 21.48
C PRO A 275 -21.16 12.56 22.29
N PRO A 276 -21.09 12.69 23.65
CA PRO A 276 -19.88 13.01 24.41
C PRO A 276 -18.68 12.09 24.17
N LEU A 277 -17.47 12.67 24.23
CA LEU A 277 -16.17 11.98 24.09
C LEU A 277 -16.08 10.67 24.89
N ARG A 278 -16.71 10.61 26.07
CA ARG A 278 -16.78 9.44 26.93
C ARG A 278 -17.30 8.19 26.21
N ASP A 279 -18.34 8.32 25.37
CA ASP A 279 -18.91 7.19 24.63
C ASP A 279 -17.96 6.64 23.56
N VAL A 280 -17.11 7.49 23.02
CA VAL A 280 -16.13 7.10 21.99
C VAL A 280 -14.94 6.40 22.64
N LEU A 281 -14.45 6.93 23.76
CA LEU A 281 -13.33 6.36 24.52
C LEU A 281 -13.69 5.04 25.20
N LEU A 282 -14.94 4.89 25.67
CA LEU A 282 -15.44 3.64 26.26
C LEU A 282 -15.79 2.57 25.22
N HIS A 283 -15.78 2.91 23.93
CA HIS A 283 -16.04 1.93 22.88
C HIS A 283 -14.89 0.92 22.81
N PRO A 284 -15.17 -0.41 22.76
CA PRO A 284 -14.12 -1.44 22.74
C PRO A 284 -13.08 -1.24 21.63
N SER A 285 -13.47 -0.63 20.51
CA SER A 285 -12.58 -0.36 19.38
C SER A 285 -11.45 0.63 19.71
N PHE A 286 -11.67 1.56 20.65
CA PHE A 286 -10.62 2.49 21.06
C PHE A 286 -9.54 1.75 21.87
N SER A 287 -9.96 0.97 22.87
CA SER A 287 -9.04 0.12 23.63
C SER A 287 -8.34 -0.91 22.74
N ALA A 288 -9.06 -1.55 21.81
CA ALA A 288 -8.46 -2.45 20.82
C ALA A 288 -7.40 -1.75 19.97
N SER A 289 -7.69 -0.55 19.48
CA SER A 289 -6.75 0.26 18.70
C SER A 289 -5.47 0.58 19.48
N VAL A 290 -5.59 0.99 20.74
CA VAL A 290 -4.44 1.31 21.59
C VAL A 290 -3.60 0.07 21.84
N LEU A 291 -4.22 -1.04 22.23
CA LEU A 291 -3.51 -2.29 22.51
C LEU A 291 -2.83 -2.86 21.27
N LEU A 292 -3.51 -2.87 20.12
CA LEU A 292 -2.91 -3.28 18.83
C LEU A 292 -1.73 -2.36 18.47
N GLY A 293 -1.91 -1.05 18.59
CA GLY A 293 -0.85 -0.07 18.33
C GLY A 293 0.38 -0.32 19.20
N VAL A 294 0.19 -0.53 20.51
CA VAL A 294 1.27 -0.88 21.44
C VAL A 294 1.92 -2.20 21.06
N CYS A 295 1.13 -3.24 20.73
CA CYS A 295 1.68 -4.52 20.30
C CYS A 295 2.60 -4.35 19.08
N PHE A 296 2.15 -3.66 18.04
CA PHE A 296 2.98 -3.44 16.84
C PHE A 296 4.20 -2.57 17.13
N LEU A 297 4.08 -1.52 17.96
CA LEU A 297 5.23 -0.72 18.39
C LEU A 297 6.28 -1.58 19.12
N LEU A 298 5.84 -2.48 20.01
CA LEU A 298 6.74 -3.41 20.71
C LEU A 298 7.38 -4.42 19.75
N TYR A 299 6.62 -4.95 18.80
CA TYR A 299 7.13 -5.87 17.78
C TYR A 299 8.20 -5.18 16.90
N TYR A 300 7.88 -4.04 16.30
CA TYR A 300 8.83 -3.31 15.44
C TYR A 300 10.00 -2.69 16.21
N GLY A 301 9.81 -2.38 17.50
CA GLY A 301 10.86 -1.86 18.37
C GLY A 301 11.99 -2.84 18.70
N THR A 302 11.86 -4.11 18.29
CA THR A 302 12.92 -5.14 18.44
C THR A 302 13.85 -5.24 17.24
N VAL A 303 13.55 -4.55 16.13
CA VAL A 303 14.35 -4.67 14.90
C VAL A 303 15.81 -4.28 15.15
N ASN A 304 16.73 -5.09 14.64
CA ASN A 304 18.19 -4.90 14.74
C ASN A 304 18.73 -3.93 13.68
N ALA A 305 17.84 -3.28 12.92
CA ALA A 305 18.24 -2.31 11.93
C ALA A 305 19.16 -1.27 12.59
N PRO A 306 20.35 -0.98 12.00
CA PRO A 306 21.23 0.07 12.51
C PRO A 306 20.41 1.33 12.73
N SER A 307 20.63 2.02 13.85
CA SER A 307 19.94 3.28 14.17
C SER A 307 20.06 4.22 12.97
N SER A 308 19.02 4.26 12.17
CA SER A 308 18.99 5.00 10.93
C SER A 308 19.05 6.49 11.25
N HIS A 309 19.76 7.27 10.45
CA HIS A 309 19.74 8.72 10.55
C HIS A 309 18.28 9.19 10.46
N MET A 310 17.69 9.50 11.61
CA MET A 310 16.44 10.22 11.70
C MET A 310 16.80 11.69 11.86
N GLY A 311 16.20 12.54 11.05
CA GLY A 311 16.53 13.95 11.06
C GLY A 311 15.47 14.81 10.43
N MET A 312 15.61 16.11 10.66
CA MET A 312 14.87 17.12 9.91
C MET A 312 15.76 17.62 8.78
N ARG A 313 15.25 17.63 7.55
CA ARG A 313 15.92 18.25 6.41
C ARG A 313 15.39 19.68 6.22
N PRO A 314 16.26 20.66 5.92
CA PRO A 314 15.81 21.98 5.51
C PRO A 314 15.01 21.89 4.20
N PHE A 315 13.98 22.73 4.10
CA PHE A 315 12.95 22.69 3.06
C PHE A 315 13.46 23.20 1.71
N TYR A 316 13.14 22.48 0.62
CA TYR A 316 13.29 22.92 -0.78
C TYR A 316 14.56 23.72 -1.06
N THR A 317 15.68 23.15 -0.64
CA THR A 317 16.98 23.81 -0.78
C THR A 317 17.44 23.88 -2.23
N HIS A 318 16.85 23.07 -3.12
CA HIS A 318 17.16 23.09 -4.54
C HIS A 318 15.94 23.51 -5.37
N PRO A 319 16.15 24.31 -6.44
CA PRO A 319 15.09 24.67 -7.37
C PRO A 319 14.35 23.46 -7.98
N GLY A 320 15.03 22.31 -8.12
CA GLY A 320 14.45 21.06 -8.63
C GLY A 320 13.44 20.39 -7.69
N ASP A 321 13.39 20.78 -6.41
CA ASP A 321 12.46 20.19 -5.45
C ASP A 321 10.99 20.63 -5.72
N PHE A 322 10.79 21.86 -6.20
CA PHE A 322 9.47 22.38 -6.59
C PHE A 322 8.84 21.64 -7.78
N PRO A 323 9.52 21.45 -8.93
CA PRO A 323 8.96 20.69 -10.04
C PRO A 323 8.75 19.22 -9.66
N LEU A 324 9.60 18.60 -8.84
CA LEU A 324 9.37 17.24 -8.32
C LEU A 324 8.03 17.15 -7.60
N MET A 325 7.74 18.08 -6.70
CA MET A 325 6.49 18.04 -5.96
C MET A 325 5.27 18.43 -6.81
N ALA A 326 5.43 19.43 -7.68
CA ALA A 326 4.40 19.85 -8.60
C ALA A 326 3.90 18.67 -9.43
N THR A 327 4.86 17.94 -10.01
CA THR A 327 4.64 16.79 -10.88
C THR A 327 4.33 15.50 -10.12
N SER A 328 4.54 15.45 -8.81
CA SER A 328 4.18 14.29 -7.99
C SER A 328 2.71 14.28 -7.60
N PHE A 329 2.20 15.40 -7.08
CA PHE A 329 0.82 15.43 -6.59
C PHE A 329 0.08 16.78 -6.72
N LEU A 330 0.78 17.92 -6.75
CA LEU A 330 0.09 19.22 -6.77
C LEU A 330 -0.66 19.48 -8.09
N LEU A 331 -0.14 19.01 -9.23
CA LEU A 331 -0.85 19.13 -10.52
C LEU A 331 -2.21 18.41 -10.47
N TYR A 332 -2.28 17.23 -9.85
CA TYR A 332 -3.56 16.53 -9.64
C TYR A 332 -4.48 17.30 -8.69
N ALA A 333 -3.91 17.96 -7.67
CA ALA A 333 -4.67 18.78 -6.73
C ALA A 333 -5.36 19.97 -7.41
N LEU A 334 -4.81 20.53 -8.50
CA LEU A 334 -5.45 21.60 -9.27
C LEU A 334 -6.80 21.18 -9.85
N PHE A 335 -6.90 19.96 -10.40
CA PHE A 335 -8.18 19.42 -10.89
C PHE A 335 -9.20 19.23 -9.77
N CYS A 336 -8.72 18.89 -8.57
CA CYS A 336 -9.55 18.65 -7.40
C CYS A 336 -9.96 19.96 -6.68
N TRP A 337 -9.24 21.06 -6.90
CA TRP A 337 -9.34 22.28 -6.11
C TRP A 337 -10.75 22.88 -6.14
N ARG A 338 -11.35 22.95 -7.33
CA ARG A 338 -12.70 23.51 -7.52
C ARG A 338 -13.74 22.78 -6.66
N ASP A 339 -13.63 21.46 -6.57
CA ASP A 339 -14.61 20.60 -5.89
C ASP A 339 -14.33 20.48 -4.39
N PHE A 340 -13.06 20.45 -3.99
CA PHE A 340 -12.65 20.01 -2.65
C PHE A 340 -11.91 21.07 -1.81
N ARG A 341 -11.72 22.31 -2.29
CA ARG A 341 -11.03 23.37 -1.52
C ARG A 341 -11.60 23.66 -0.13
N ARG A 342 -12.87 23.32 0.14
CA ARG A 342 -13.51 23.47 1.46
C ARG A 342 -13.50 22.18 2.29
N ASN A 343 -13.07 21.06 1.71
CA ASN A 343 -13.03 19.79 2.39
C ASN A 343 -11.77 19.73 3.28
N PRO A 344 -11.90 19.61 4.62
CA PRO A 344 -10.75 19.63 5.51
C PRO A 344 -9.81 18.44 5.30
N LEU A 345 -10.34 17.27 4.88
CA LEU A 345 -9.51 16.11 4.56
C LEU A 345 -8.63 16.38 3.32
N PHE A 346 -9.16 17.09 2.32
CA PHE A 346 -8.38 17.47 1.13
C PHE A 346 -7.26 18.45 1.50
N ILE A 347 -7.56 19.49 2.29
CA ILE A 347 -6.54 20.42 2.78
C ILE A 347 -5.48 19.70 3.61
N CYS A 348 -5.91 18.80 4.51
CA CYS A 348 -5.01 17.99 5.32
C CYS A 348 -4.15 17.04 4.46
N THR A 349 -4.70 16.50 3.37
CA THR A 349 -3.97 15.69 2.38
C THR A 349 -2.83 16.50 1.75
N LEU A 350 -3.11 17.72 1.29
CA LEU A 350 -2.09 18.58 0.70
C LEU A 350 -1.05 19.03 1.74
N ALA A 351 -1.47 19.45 2.92
CA ALA A 351 -0.59 19.85 4.00
C ALA A 351 0.35 18.71 4.41
N THR A 352 -0.18 17.49 4.56
CA THR A 352 0.62 16.31 4.91
C THR A 352 1.62 16.00 3.81
N GLY A 353 1.21 16.03 2.53
CA GLY A 353 2.12 15.86 1.39
C GLY A 353 3.26 16.89 1.37
N LEU A 354 2.96 18.16 1.69
CA LEU A 354 3.95 19.23 1.76
C LEU A 354 4.91 19.09 2.96
N ILE A 355 4.45 18.49 4.06
CA ILE A 355 5.19 18.39 5.33
C ILE A 355 6.04 17.12 5.42
N LEU A 356 5.64 16.02 4.77
CA LEU A 356 6.38 14.75 4.84
C LEU A 356 7.86 14.85 4.44
N PRO A 357 8.25 15.59 3.38
CA PRO A 357 9.65 15.76 3.00
C PRO A 357 10.58 16.33 4.07
N PHE A 358 10.05 17.07 5.05
CA PHE A 358 10.86 17.65 6.13
C PHE A 358 11.44 16.58 7.05
N PHE A 359 10.76 15.44 7.16
CA PHE A 359 11.16 14.34 8.03
C PHE A 359 11.92 13.31 7.22
N TYR A 360 13.10 12.96 7.70
CA TYR A 360 13.96 11.96 7.09
C TYR A 360 14.06 10.72 7.96
N VAL A 361 13.84 9.56 7.36
CA VAL A 361 14.03 8.26 8.00
C VAL A 361 14.68 7.32 6.98
N ASN A 362 15.79 6.67 7.38
CA ASN A 362 16.56 5.66 6.63
C ASN A 362 17.31 6.12 5.36
N GLY A 363 18.39 5.38 5.07
CA GLY A 363 18.85 5.05 3.71
C GLY A 363 19.54 6.13 2.88
N ASP A 364 19.74 5.80 1.59
CA ASP A 364 20.13 6.71 0.49
C ASP A 364 18.89 7.47 -0.07
N VAL A 365 17.68 6.93 0.17
CA VAL A 365 16.36 7.48 -0.18
C VAL A 365 15.53 7.63 1.08
N ASN A 366 14.73 8.70 1.18
CA ASN A 366 13.82 8.91 2.30
C ASN A 366 12.69 7.87 2.32
N ASP A 367 12.87 6.78 3.08
CA ASP A 367 11.88 5.70 3.20
C ASP A 367 10.53 6.20 3.75
N LEU A 368 10.57 7.20 4.65
CA LEU A 368 9.36 7.82 5.19
C LEU A 368 8.60 8.54 4.09
N LEU A 369 9.27 9.20 3.14
CA LEU A 369 8.58 9.82 2.02
C LEU A 369 8.00 8.75 1.08
N CYS A 370 8.77 7.71 0.76
CA CYS A 370 8.33 6.64 -0.13
C CYS A 370 7.10 5.88 0.39
N LYS A 371 7.07 5.55 1.69
CA LYS A 371 5.98 4.76 2.31
C LYS A 371 4.94 5.63 3.01
N GLY A 372 5.37 6.72 3.66
CA GLY A 372 4.53 7.68 4.36
C GLY A 372 3.71 8.58 3.46
N SER A 373 4.05 8.71 2.17
CA SER A 373 3.22 9.44 1.20
C SER A 373 2.09 8.62 0.59
N VAL A 374 2.08 7.29 0.74
CA VAL A 374 0.99 6.42 0.22
C VAL A 374 -0.40 6.86 0.72
N PRO A 375 -0.61 7.22 2.00
CA PRO A 375 -1.87 7.80 2.49
C PRO A 375 -2.31 9.05 1.71
N VAL A 376 -1.37 9.96 1.44
CA VAL A 376 -1.62 11.22 0.72
C VAL A 376 -2.03 10.91 -0.72
N MET A 377 -1.29 10.02 -1.38
CA MET A 377 -1.58 9.58 -2.74
C MET A 377 -2.94 8.87 -2.82
N ALA A 378 -3.29 8.03 -1.85
CA ALA A 378 -4.56 7.32 -1.79
C ALA A 378 -5.77 8.26 -1.66
N CYS A 379 -5.70 9.23 -0.74
CA CYS A 379 -6.73 10.25 -0.59
C CYS A 379 -6.85 11.12 -1.86
N LEU A 380 -5.72 11.54 -2.42
CA LEU A 380 -5.70 12.36 -3.63
C LEU A 380 -6.27 11.61 -4.85
N LEU A 381 -5.96 10.32 -5.00
CA LEU A 381 -6.57 9.47 -6.02
C LEU A 381 -8.09 9.43 -5.88
N ALA A 382 -8.61 9.32 -4.65
CA ALA A 382 -10.05 9.37 -4.41
C ALA A 382 -10.65 10.70 -4.90
N PHE A 383 -10.08 11.83 -4.49
CA PHE A 383 -10.52 13.17 -4.93
C PHE A 383 -10.45 13.31 -6.45
N LEU A 384 -9.35 12.89 -7.08
CA LEU A 384 -9.15 12.95 -8.51
C LEU A 384 -10.18 12.10 -9.27
N ALA A 385 -10.48 10.89 -8.78
CA ALA A 385 -11.49 10.01 -9.37
C ALA A 385 -12.89 10.66 -9.33
N SER A 386 -13.26 11.29 -8.21
CA SER A 386 -14.51 12.04 -8.13
C SER A 386 -14.51 13.23 -9.10
N SER A 387 -13.47 14.05 -9.16
CA SER A 387 -13.40 15.17 -10.11
C SER A 387 -13.43 14.71 -11.57
N TRP A 388 -12.77 13.58 -11.89
CA TRP A 388 -12.80 12.94 -13.21
C TRP A 388 -14.21 12.51 -13.62
N THR A 389 -15.03 12.03 -12.66
CA THR A 389 -16.43 11.70 -12.94
C THR A 389 -17.31 12.93 -13.14
N ARG A 390 -17.15 13.95 -12.29
CA ARG A 390 -17.98 15.18 -12.28
C ARG A 390 -17.71 16.11 -13.46
N HIS A 391 -16.47 16.17 -13.93
CA HIS A 391 -16.04 17.13 -14.96
C HIS A 391 -15.53 16.41 -16.22
N PRO A 392 -16.41 16.08 -17.19
CA PRO A 392 -16.00 15.44 -18.45
C PRO A 392 -14.90 16.20 -19.20
N GLY A 393 -14.92 17.54 -19.14
CA GLY A 393 -13.92 18.40 -19.79
C GLY A 393 -12.49 18.25 -19.25
N PHE A 394 -12.32 17.75 -18.02
CA PHE A 394 -10.99 17.48 -17.45
C PHE A 394 -10.45 16.09 -17.79
N ARG A 395 -11.28 15.17 -18.30
CA ARG A 395 -10.89 13.77 -18.48
C ARG A 395 -9.70 13.61 -19.42
N VAL A 396 -9.72 14.29 -20.56
CA VAL A 396 -8.62 14.23 -21.55
C VAL A 396 -7.32 14.73 -20.91
N TRP A 397 -7.37 15.85 -20.20
CA TRP A 397 -6.19 16.42 -19.53
C TRP A 397 -5.64 15.52 -18.42
N ILE A 398 -6.51 14.91 -17.61
CA ILE A 398 -6.10 13.93 -16.59
C ILE A 398 -5.43 12.73 -17.26
N TRP A 399 -5.99 12.20 -18.34
CA TRP A 399 -5.39 11.08 -19.07
C TRP A 399 -4.06 11.43 -19.73
N LEU A 400 -3.95 12.63 -20.31
CA LEU A 400 -2.68 13.12 -20.86
C LEU A 400 -1.61 13.22 -19.76
N LEU A 401 -1.95 13.79 -18.60
CA LEU A 401 -1.04 13.84 -17.45
C LEU A 401 -0.62 12.44 -17.00
N LEU A 402 -1.58 11.52 -16.84
CA LEU A 402 -1.26 10.14 -16.47
C LEU A 402 -0.37 9.45 -17.51
N ALA A 403 -0.58 9.72 -18.81
CA ALA A 403 0.28 9.21 -19.88
C ALA A 403 1.70 9.77 -19.79
N PHE A 404 1.87 11.06 -19.47
CA PHE A 404 3.20 11.63 -19.18
C PHE A 404 3.85 11.00 -17.94
N GLY A 405 3.06 10.58 -16.95
CA GLY A 405 3.57 9.81 -15.81
C GLY A 405 3.84 8.34 -16.11
N MET A 406 3.22 7.77 -17.14
CA MET A 406 3.49 6.41 -17.61
C MET A 406 4.81 6.35 -18.38
N ALA A 407 5.92 6.35 -17.64
CA ALA A 407 7.19 5.73 -18.07
C ALA A 407 7.00 4.23 -18.23
N PRO A 408 7.95 3.41 -18.73
CA PRO A 408 7.75 1.95 -18.81
C PRO A 408 7.78 1.35 -17.39
N ARG A 409 6.73 1.65 -16.61
CA ARG A 409 6.38 1.16 -15.28
C ARG A 409 5.94 -0.29 -15.34
N PHE A 410 5.44 -0.69 -16.51
CA PHE A 410 5.60 -2.04 -16.99
C PHE A 410 6.98 -2.08 -17.59
N ASN A 411 7.89 -2.78 -16.93
CA ASN A 411 9.20 -3.16 -17.41
C ASN A 411 9.04 -4.09 -18.64
N ILE A 412 8.20 -3.77 -19.63
CA ILE A 412 7.90 -4.57 -20.83
C ILE A 412 9.22 -5.04 -21.47
N PRO A 413 10.30 -4.21 -21.54
CA PRO A 413 11.60 -4.69 -21.97
C PRO A 413 12.20 -5.80 -21.09
N TYR A 414 12.07 -5.67 -19.77
CA TYR A 414 12.51 -6.66 -18.78
C TYR A 414 11.60 -7.91 -18.73
N TYR A 415 10.33 -7.80 -19.13
CA TYR A 415 9.29 -8.83 -19.03
C TYR A 415 9.00 -9.58 -20.35
N CYS A 416 9.24 -8.98 -21.53
CA CYS A 416 8.97 -9.60 -22.84
C CYS A 416 10.08 -10.52 -23.35
N CYS A 417 11.24 -10.57 -22.68
CA CYS A 417 12.29 -11.55 -22.97
C CYS A 417 12.03 -12.90 -22.30
N SER A 418 10.80 -13.42 -22.35
CA SER A 418 10.34 -14.60 -21.62
C SER A 418 10.36 -15.92 -22.41
N SER A 419 10.81 -15.91 -23.67
CA SER A 419 11.02 -17.14 -24.43
C SER A 419 12.48 -17.55 -24.33
N SER A 420 12.75 -18.77 -23.86
CA SER A 420 14.11 -19.36 -23.87
C SER A 420 14.72 -19.37 -25.28
N ALA A 421 13.87 -19.48 -26.32
CA ALA A 421 14.28 -19.36 -27.72
C ALA A 421 14.63 -17.91 -28.11
N LEU A 422 13.93 -16.91 -27.58
CA LEU A 422 14.23 -15.48 -27.81
C LEU A 422 15.47 -15.03 -27.02
N GLN A 423 15.65 -15.55 -25.80
CA GLN A 423 16.86 -15.32 -25.01
C GLN A 423 18.10 -15.95 -25.65
N ALA A 424 17.97 -17.14 -26.25
CA ALA A 424 19.05 -17.78 -27.00
C ALA A 424 19.36 -17.05 -28.32
N PHE A 425 18.34 -16.49 -28.99
CA PHE A 425 18.51 -15.66 -30.19
C PHE A 425 19.17 -14.30 -29.90
N LEU A 426 18.95 -13.73 -28.71
CA LEU A 426 19.47 -12.42 -28.30
C LEU A 426 20.78 -12.50 -27.49
N ALA A 427 21.18 -13.68 -27.04
CA ALA A 427 22.47 -13.90 -26.38
C ALA A 427 23.59 -13.67 -27.41
N PRO A 428 24.61 -12.85 -27.10
CA PRO A 428 25.75 -12.69 -28.00
C PRO A 428 26.45 -14.05 -28.16
N PRO A 429 26.86 -14.44 -29.38
CA PRO A 429 27.76 -15.55 -29.56
C PRO A 429 29.02 -15.30 -28.72
N ALA A 430 29.56 -16.33 -28.09
CA ALA A 430 30.74 -16.22 -27.22
C ALA A 430 32.00 -15.68 -27.93
N SER A 431 31.93 -15.39 -29.24
CA SER A 431 33.02 -14.97 -30.10
C SER A 431 32.83 -13.59 -30.77
N GLU A 432 31.83 -12.78 -30.41
CA GLU A 432 31.68 -11.44 -31.03
C GLU A 432 32.67 -10.42 -30.43
N THR A 433 33.77 -10.21 -31.16
CA THR A 433 34.82 -9.20 -30.88
C THR A 433 34.63 -7.88 -31.65
N GLU A 434 33.46 -7.60 -32.22
CA GLU A 434 33.21 -6.32 -32.91
C GLU A 434 32.29 -5.36 -32.14
N PRO A 435 32.53 -4.04 -32.25
CA PRO A 435 31.82 -3.04 -31.48
C PRO A 435 30.37 -2.91 -31.97
N SER A 436 29.44 -3.46 -31.19
CA SER A 436 28.01 -3.29 -31.38
C SER A 436 27.65 -1.80 -31.46
N SER A 437 26.90 -1.37 -32.49
CA SER A 437 26.45 0.02 -32.66
C SER A 437 25.85 0.57 -31.35
N PHE A 438 26.02 1.86 -31.06
CA PHE A 438 25.53 2.49 -29.83
C PHE A 438 24.07 2.13 -29.52
N VAL A 439 23.22 2.13 -30.54
CA VAL A 439 21.80 1.74 -30.45
C VAL A 439 21.63 0.29 -30.01
N SER A 440 22.43 -0.65 -30.55
CA SER A 440 22.37 -2.07 -30.14
C SER A 440 22.95 -2.30 -28.74
N ARG A 441 23.90 -1.46 -28.30
CA ARG A 441 24.50 -1.53 -26.96
C ARG A 441 23.55 -1.02 -25.89
N GLU A 442 22.90 0.12 -26.15
CA GLU A 442 21.79 0.66 -25.35
C GLU A 442 20.60 -0.32 -25.31
N TRP A 443 20.21 -0.87 -26.45
CA TRP A 443 19.19 -1.93 -26.52
C TRP A 443 19.59 -3.18 -25.73
N LYS A 444 20.83 -3.66 -25.82
CA LYS A 444 21.29 -4.80 -25.04
C LYS A 444 21.31 -4.49 -23.53
N GLN A 445 21.69 -3.29 -23.12
CA GLN A 445 21.67 -2.88 -21.70
C GLN A 445 20.26 -2.74 -21.13
N LEU A 446 19.29 -2.28 -21.93
CA LEU A 446 17.88 -2.13 -21.54
C LEU A 446 17.17 -3.48 -21.30
N PHE A 447 17.58 -4.54 -21.98
CA PHE A 447 16.90 -5.85 -21.97
C PHE A 447 17.71 -6.97 -21.28
N TYR A 448 19.04 -6.84 -21.25
CA TYR A 448 19.98 -7.86 -20.75
C TYR A 448 20.65 -7.33 -19.48
N THR A 449 19.94 -7.34 -18.35
CA THR A 449 20.58 -7.08 -17.06
C THR A 449 21.09 -8.39 -16.46
N PRO A 450 22.42 -8.51 -16.21
CA PRO A 450 23.01 -9.64 -15.49
C PRO A 450 22.45 -9.87 -14.08
N GLN A 451 21.65 -8.93 -13.57
CA GLN A 451 21.00 -8.98 -12.27
C GLN A 451 19.98 -10.12 -12.15
N ALA A 452 19.32 -10.54 -13.25
CA ALA A 452 18.35 -11.64 -13.21
C ALA A 452 19.01 -13.00 -12.90
N ARG A 453 20.27 -13.25 -13.32
CA ARG A 453 21.00 -14.49 -12.97
C ARG A 453 21.54 -14.50 -11.54
N ARG A 454 21.84 -13.33 -10.95
CA ARG A 454 22.31 -13.23 -9.55
C ARG A 454 21.18 -13.30 -8.52
N GLN A 455 19.90 -13.18 -8.93
CA GLN A 455 18.76 -13.33 -8.03
C GLN A 455 18.68 -14.74 -7.41
N ASP A 456 19.19 -15.77 -8.09
CA ASP A 456 19.13 -17.16 -7.62
C ASP A 456 20.15 -17.52 -6.54
N GLU A 457 21.30 -16.86 -6.49
CA GLU A 457 22.36 -17.14 -5.51
C GLU A 457 22.03 -16.57 -4.11
N TRP A 458 21.25 -15.48 -4.05
CA TRP A 458 20.96 -14.74 -2.80
C TRP A 458 19.48 -14.78 -2.40
N GLY A 459 18.57 -15.26 -3.27
CA GLY A 459 17.11 -15.19 -3.09
C GLY A 459 16.45 -16.34 -2.32
N ARG A 460 17.24 -17.24 -1.71
CA ARG A 460 16.69 -18.47 -1.09
C ARG A 460 16.46 -18.38 0.42
N THR A 461 17.13 -17.49 1.13
CA THR A 461 17.00 -17.34 2.60
C THR A 461 17.05 -15.87 3.03
N MET A 462 16.38 -15.53 4.14
CA MET A 462 16.53 -14.22 4.79
C MET A 462 17.75 -14.17 5.73
N HIS A 463 18.33 -15.34 6.03
CA HIS A 463 19.43 -15.52 6.97
C HIS A 463 20.71 -15.89 6.22
N HIS A 464 21.60 -14.91 6.04
CA HIS A 464 22.99 -15.12 5.63
C HIS A 464 23.86 -13.93 6.11
N PRO A 465 25.00 -14.15 6.81
CA PRO A 465 25.81 -13.08 7.38
C PRO A 465 26.38 -12.07 6.36
N GLU A 466 26.58 -12.53 5.12
CA GLU A 466 27.07 -11.69 4.01
C GLU A 466 25.93 -10.97 3.25
N HIS A 467 24.68 -11.20 3.64
CA HIS A 467 23.52 -10.62 2.98
C HIS A 467 23.31 -9.19 3.46
N ARG A 468 23.36 -8.20 2.56
CA ARG A 468 23.17 -6.77 2.89
C ARG A 468 21.88 -6.48 3.69
N TRP A 469 20.87 -7.34 3.57
CA TRP A 469 19.54 -7.17 4.17
C TRP A 469 19.44 -7.76 5.59
N TYR A 470 20.36 -8.64 5.97
CA TYR A 470 20.60 -9.02 7.35
C TYR A 470 21.55 -7.97 7.94
N PRO A 471 21.21 -7.20 8.99
CA PRO A 471 20.21 -7.45 10.04
C PRO A 471 18.89 -6.64 9.93
N TYR A 472 18.65 -5.87 8.86
CA TYR A 472 17.52 -4.92 8.72
C TYR A 472 16.12 -5.52 8.90
N TYR A 473 15.97 -6.83 8.67
CA TYR A 473 14.69 -7.56 8.82
C TYR A 473 14.71 -8.60 9.94
N SER A 474 15.72 -8.52 10.80
CA SER A 474 15.87 -9.36 11.99
C SER A 474 15.70 -8.52 13.25
N GLY A 475 15.29 -9.11 14.36
CA GLY A 475 15.19 -8.42 15.64
C GLY A 475 15.63 -9.30 16.80
N THR A 476 16.31 -8.70 17.78
CA THR A 476 16.76 -9.39 18.98
C THR A 476 15.62 -9.40 20.01
N PRO A 477 15.08 -10.57 20.38
CA PRO A 477 13.99 -10.64 21.35
C PRO A 477 14.47 -10.19 22.73
N ARG A 478 13.79 -9.21 23.33
CA ARG A 478 14.08 -8.79 24.72
C ARG A 478 13.44 -9.78 25.70
N PRO A 479 14.11 -10.15 26.81
CA PRO A 479 13.60 -11.19 27.73
C PRO A 479 12.18 -10.95 28.26
N TRP A 480 11.81 -9.69 28.51
CA TRP A 480 10.47 -9.36 29.01
C TRP A 480 9.38 -9.40 27.93
N LEU A 481 9.73 -9.30 26.64
CA LEU A 481 8.75 -9.44 25.56
C LEU A 481 8.24 -10.89 25.42
N ARG A 482 8.97 -11.86 25.99
CA ARG A 482 8.55 -13.27 26.08
C ARG A 482 7.26 -13.48 26.86
N PHE A 483 6.88 -12.54 27.72
CA PHE A 483 5.58 -12.60 28.39
C PHE A 483 4.42 -12.32 27.45
N ILE A 484 4.65 -11.66 26.32
CA ILE A 484 3.61 -11.28 25.35
C ILE A 484 3.72 -12.18 24.10
N TYR A 485 4.94 -12.40 23.64
CA TYR A 485 5.27 -13.10 22.41
C TYR A 485 6.03 -14.41 22.64
N ARG A 486 5.93 -15.36 21.72
CA ARG A 486 6.45 -16.73 21.89
C ARG A 486 7.94 -16.94 21.53
N PHE A 487 8.71 -15.87 21.32
CA PHE A 487 10.10 -15.94 20.85
C PHE A 487 11.16 -15.97 21.97
#